data_AF-A0A1B9JWY3-F1
#
_entry.id   AF-A0A1B9JWY3-F1
#
_cell.length_a   1.000
_cell.length_b   1.000
_cell.length_c   1.000
_cell.angle_alpha   90.00
_cell.angle_beta   90.00
_cell.angle_gamma   90.00
#
_symmetry.space_group_name_H-M   'P 1'
#
loop_
_entity.id
_entity.type
_entity.pdbx_description
1 polymer ?
#
loop_
_entity_poly.entity_id
_entity_poly.type
_entity_poly.pdbx_seq_one_letter_code
_entity_poly.pdbx_strand_id
1 'polypeptide(L)'
;MFLIPKTSKQTYLSKLAALNIFNETSRKLCTGDWHYVSMFDNGFRNENAFLAGDGMETNTNPYLGDMEIIDVTDSLKRMGYYNNHVIDKNSPVYCASHARACVDLLYGKINNNAPLNSVILEDWFSTLEAKKTVYNLIDILYPKVNSYIQSKIDEWKKNNPCALI
;
A
#
# COMPACT_ATOMS: atom_id res chain seq x y z
N MET A 1 16.62 15.80 8.39
CA MET A 1 15.58 16.47 7.60
C MET A 1 15.27 15.55 6.44
N PHE A 2 14.08 14.95 6.44
CA PHE A 2 13.65 13.95 5.46
C PHE A 2 12.62 14.58 4.51
N LEU A 3 12.56 14.18 3.25
CA LEU A 3 11.57 14.65 2.27
C LEU A 3 11.03 13.45 1.47
N ILE A 4 9.71 13.28 1.45
CA ILE A 4 9.02 12.35 0.56
C ILE A 4 9.40 12.70 -0.88
N PRO A 5 9.91 11.73 -1.68
CA PRO A 5 10.18 11.97 -3.09
C PRO A 5 8.95 12.48 -3.83
N LYS A 6 9.15 13.19 -4.94
CA LYS A 6 8.03 13.65 -5.76
C LYS A 6 7.20 12.44 -6.21
N THR A 7 5.89 12.51 -5.95
CA THR A 7 4.94 11.46 -6.33
C THR A 7 3.99 11.94 -7.41
N SER A 8 3.35 11.00 -8.07
CA SER A 8 2.29 11.16 -9.06
C SER A 8 1.34 9.98 -8.95
N LYS A 9 0.28 9.93 -9.76
CA LYS A 9 -0.53 8.71 -9.86
C LYS A 9 0.23 7.53 -10.47
N GLN A 10 1.33 7.77 -11.16
CA GLN A 10 2.13 6.72 -11.80
C GLN A 10 3.28 6.25 -10.92
N THR A 11 3.79 7.09 -9.99
CA THR A 11 4.82 6.71 -9.01
C THR A 11 4.43 7.30 -7.65
N TYR A 12 4.05 6.46 -6.71
CA TYR A 12 3.32 6.87 -5.50
C TYR A 12 3.83 6.15 -4.24
N LEU A 13 3.52 6.71 -3.07
CA LEU A 13 3.77 6.05 -1.78
C LEU A 13 2.90 4.79 -1.66
N SER A 14 3.47 3.67 -1.25
CA SER A 14 2.76 2.39 -1.13
C SER A 14 3.35 1.54 0.00
N LYS A 15 3.04 0.24 0.00
CA LYS A 15 3.57 -0.77 0.93
C LYS A 15 3.30 -0.36 2.39
N LEU A 16 4.22 -0.68 3.31
CA LEU A 16 4.05 -0.37 4.73
C LEU A 16 3.93 1.13 5.02
N ALA A 17 4.54 2.01 4.20
CA ALA A 17 4.42 3.46 4.41
C ALA A 17 2.97 3.93 4.22
N ALA A 18 2.30 3.46 3.18
CA ALA A 18 0.91 3.81 2.90
C ALA A 18 -0.05 3.29 3.98
N LEU A 19 0.21 2.11 4.55
CA LEU A 19 -0.60 1.56 5.66
C LEU A 19 -0.55 2.40 6.94
N ASN A 20 0.40 3.32 7.04
CA ASN A 20 0.56 4.24 8.17
C ASN A 20 0.01 5.65 7.87
N ILE A 21 -0.62 5.89 6.70
CA ILE A 21 -1.18 7.19 6.32
C ILE A 21 -2.70 7.15 6.41
N PHE A 22 -3.25 7.79 7.44
CA PHE A 22 -4.68 7.77 7.70
C PHE A 22 -5.47 8.81 6.91
N ASN A 23 -6.58 8.38 6.34
CA ASN A 23 -7.58 9.22 5.67
C ASN A 23 -8.99 8.82 6.12
N GLU A 24 -10.01 9.45 5.54
CA GLU A 24 -11.40 9.17 5.92
C GLU A 24 -11.81 7.70 5.66
N THR A 25 -11.37 7.12 4.54
CA THR A 25 -11.64 5.74 4.17
C THR A 25 -11.00 4.76 5.15
N SER A 26 -9.70 4.89 5.42
CA SER A 26 -9.01 4.00 6.34
C SER A 26 -9.52 4.13 7.77
N ARG A 27 -9.91 5.33 8.19
CA ARG A 27 -10.61 5.56 9.45
C ARG A 27 -11.99 4.90 9.50
N LYS A 28 -12.79 4.99 8.43
CA LYS A 28 -14.13 4.38 8.38
C LYS A 28 -14.06 2.85 8.41
N LEU A 29 -13.09 2.26 7.71
CA LEU A 29 -12.90 0.82 7.61
C LEU A 29 -12.04 0.23 8.74
N CYS A 30 -11.51 1.07 9.63
CA CYS A 30 -10.58 0.68 10.71
C CYS A 30 -9.39 -0.13 10.18
N THR A 31 -8.70 0.40 9.16
CA THR A 31 -7.55 -0.23 8.53
C THR A 31 -6.25 0.52 8.81
N GLY A 32 -5.12 -0.20 8.75
CA GLY A 32 -3.79 0.38 8.85
C GLY A 32 -2.82 -0.48 9.64
N ASP A 33 -1.54 -0.16 9.52
CA ASP A 33 -0.46 -0.75 10.30
C ASP A 33 -0.18 0.20 11.47
N TRP A 34 -0.47 -0.21 12.69
CA TRP A 34 -0.54 0.67 13.87
C TRP A 34 0.84 1.04 14.47
N HIS A 35 1.90 0.90 13.68
CA HIS A 35 3.30 1.19 14.09
C HIS A 35 3.72 2.66 13.83
N TYR A 36 2.72 3.54 13.71
CA TYR A 36 2.74 4.95 13.30
C TYR A 36 3.96 5.79 13.72
N VAL A 37 4.46 5.60 14.95
CA VAL A 37 5.36 6.58 15.57
C VAL A 37 6.76 6.57 14.95
N SER A 38 7.28 5.45 14.45
CA SER A 38 8.70 5.36 14.02
C SER A 38 8.92 5.24 12.52
N MET A 39 7.85 5.07 11.73
CA MET A 39 7.97 4.71 10.30
C MET A 39 8.71 5.78 9.47
N PHE A 40 8.55 7.05 9.85
CA PHE A 40 9.16 8.18 9.14
C PHE A 40 10.27 8.89 9.92
N ASP A 41 10.52 8.48 11.17
CA ASP A 41 11.53 9.11 12.05
C ASP A 41 12.95 8.93 11.52
N ASN A 42 13.22 7.82 10.83
CA ASN A 42 14.54 7.50 10.27
C ASN A 42 14.71 7.92 8.80
N GLY A 43 13.68 8.53 8.20
CA GLY A 43 13.62 8.86 6.78
C GLY A 43 13.61 7.64 5.85
N PHE A 44 13.41 7.89 4.56
CA PHE A 44 13.33 6.82 3.55
C PHE A 44 14.75 6.55 3.02
N ARG A 45 15.47 5.62 3.66
CA ARG A 45 16.84 5.25 3.23
C ARG A 45 16.88 4.48 1.90
N ASN A 46 15.74 3.94 1.48
CA ASN A 46 15.58 3.21 0.23
C ASN A 46 14.19 3.52 -0.36
N GLU A 47 14.14 4.27 -1.46
CA GLU A 47 12.89 4.64 -2.13
C GLU A 47 12.09 3.40 -2.57
N ASN A 48 12.76 2.34 -3.02
CA ASN A 48 12.10 1.08 -3.40
C ASN A 48 11.38 0.42 -2.22
N ALA A 49 11.73 0.73 -0.97
CA ALA A 49 11.04 0.17 0.19
C ALA A 49 9.63 0.76 0.38
N PHE A 50 9.34 1.93 -0.19
CA PHE A 50 8.12 2.68 0.11
C PHE A 50 7.39 3.22 -1.12
N LEU A 51 8.05 3.28 -2.28
CA LEU A 51 7.40 3.67 -3.54
C LEU A 51 6.95 2.43 -4.33
N ALA A 52 5.90 2.64 -5.11
CA ALA A 52 5.44 1.72 -6.14
C ALA A 52 5.06 2.50 -7.41
N GLY A 53 4.95 1.78 -8.52
CA GLY A 53 4.57 2.32 -9.81
C GLY A 53 5.72 2.35 -10.81
N ASP A 54 5.65 3.27 -11.78
CA ASP A 54 6.55 3.28 -12.92
C ASP A 54 8.01 3.54 -12.51
N GLY A 55 8.90 2.73 -13.08
CA GLY A 55 10.34 2.76 -12.75
C GLY A 55 10.71 2.15 -11.40
N MET A 56 9.74 1.73 -10.58
CA MET A 56 9.98 1.12 -9.27
C MET A 56 10.02 -0.42 -9.35
N GLU A 57 10.71 -1.07 -8.40
CA GLU A 57 10.76 -2.54 -8.30
C GLU A 57 9.37 -3.19 -8.18
N THR A 58 8.43 -2.48 -7.56
CA THR A 58 7.04 -2.92 -7.43
C THR A 58 6.17 -2.03 -8.30
N ASN A 59 5.62 -2.60 -9.38
CA ASN A 59 4.71 -1.89 -10.26
C ASN A 59 3.47 -2.74 -10.58
N THR A 60 2.31 -2.31 -10.07
CA THR A 60 1.01 -2.91 -10.36
C THR A 60 0.16 -2.08 -11.32
N ASN A 61 0.66 -0.91 -11.77
CA ASN A 61 -0.02 -0.05 -12.75
C ASN A 61 -0.44 -0.78 -14.02
N PRO A 62 0.36 -1.72 -14.60
CA PRO A 62 -0.07 -2.47 -15.78
C PRO A 62 -1.40 -3.24 -15.59
N TYR A 63 -1.76 -3.57 -14.36
CA TYR A 63 -2.96 -4.35 -14.03
C TYR A 63 -4.08 -3.50 -13.43
N LEU A 64 -3.71 -2.50 -12.61
CA LEU A 64 -4.64 -1.72 -11.80
C LEU A 64 -4.73 -0.23 -12.20
N GLY A 65 -3.83 0.25 -13.05
CA GLY A 65 -3.71 1.68 -13.38
C GLY A 65 -3.69 2.53 -12.12
N ASP A 66 -4.46 3.62 -12.16
CA ASP A 66 -4.54 4.59 -11.07
C ASP A 66 -5.56 4.23 -9.97
N MET A 67 -6.14 3.01 -10.01
CA MET A 67 -7.17 2.60 -9.03
C MET A 67 -6.62 2.65 -7.62
N GLU A 68 -7.39 3.25 -6.70
CA GLU A 68 -7.03 3.36 -5.29
C GLU A 68 -5.69 4.10 -5.04
N ILE A 69 -5.29 4.99 -5.96
CA ILE A 69 -4.21 5.97 -5.75
C ILE A 69 -4.86 7.34 -5.48
N ILE A 70 -4.53 7.90 -4.32
CA ILE A 70 -5.23 9.03 -3.72
C ILE A 70 -4.26 10.15 -3.34
N ASP A 71 -4.74 11.38 -3.40
CA ASP A 71 -4.02 12.53 -2.85
C ASP A 71 -4.17 12.52 -1.32
N VAL A 72 -3.06 12.39 -0.61
CA VAL A 72 -3.00 12.36 0.86
C VAL A 72 -2.37 13.62 1.46
N THR A 73 -2.19 14.67 0.67
CA THR A 73 -1.50 15.90 1.08
C THR A 73 -2.10 16.47 2.36
N ASP A 74 -3.43 16.59 2.43
CA ASP A 74 -4.09 17.14 3.62
C ASP A 74 -4.13 16.18 4.79
N SER A 75 -4.14 14.86 4.54
CA SER A 75 -3.97 13.86 5.60
C SER A 75 -2.60 13.98 6.26
N LEU A 76 -1.54 14.06 5.46
CA LEU A 76 -0.17 14.24 5.97
C LEU A 76 0.01 15.56 6.72
N LYS A 77 -0.65 16.65 6.29
CA LYS A 77 -0.70 17.91 7.05
C LYS A 77 -1.35 17.72 8.41
N ARG A 78 -2.54 17.10 8.47
CA ARG A 78 -3.26 16.84 9.74
C ARG A 78 -2.48 15.93 10.68
N MET A 79 -1.68 15.02 10.13
CA MET A 79 -0.82 14.09 10.87
C MET A 79 0.48 14.76 11.38
N GLY A 80 0.76 16.01 11.00
CA GLY A 80 1.91 16.79 11.48
C GLY A 80 3.19 16.66 10.62
N TYR A 81 3.17 15.88 9.54
CA TYR A 81 4.35 15.67 8.69
C TYR A 81 4.80 16.91 7.91
N TYR A 82 3.91 17.89 7.72
CA TYR A 82 4.25 19.17 7.10
C TYR A 82 5.21 20.01 7.95
N ASN A 83 5.09 19.95 9.28
CA ASN A 83 5.94 20.71 10.20
C ASN A 83 7.31 20.06 10.39
N ASN A 84 7.40 18.75 10.17
CA ASN A 84 8.65 17.98 10.25
C ASN A 84 9.47 18.04 8.94
N HIS A 85 9.10 18.92 8.01
CA HIS A 85 9.69 19.10 6.67
C HIS A 85 9.66 17.85 5.77
N VAL A 86 8.77 16.90 6.07
CA VAL A 86 8.67 15.59 5.41
C VAL A 86 8.05 15.68 4.01
N ILE A 87 7.33 16.76 3.69
CA ILE A 87 6.70 16.95 2.38
C ILE A 87 7.03 18.32 1.79
N ASP A 88 7.21 18.38 0.48
CA ASP A 88 7.36 19.64 -0.23
C ASP A 88 6.01 20.39 -0.17
N LYS A 89 6.06 21.60 0.36
CA LYS A 89 4.89 22.44 0.64
C LYS A 89 4.07 22.78 -0.61
N ASN A 90 4.69 22.68 -1.79
CA ASN A 90 4.11 23.06 -3.08
C ASN A 90 3.74 21.88 -3.97
N SER A 91 3.93 20.64 -3.52
CA SER A 91 3.73 19.45 -4.33
C SER A 91 2.69 18.51 -3.70
N PRO A 92 1.65 18.08 -4.44
CA PRO A 92 0.73 17.07 -3.94
C PRO A 92 1.47 15.75 -3.70
N VAL A 93 1.03 15.00 -2.68
CA VAL A 93 1.55 13.68 -2.36
C VAL A 93 0.51 12.63 -2.69
N TYR A 94 0.84 11.76 -3.64
CA TYR A 94 0.02 10.62 -4.04
C TYR A 94 0.46 9.36 -3.31
N CYS A 95 -0.53 8.61 -2.84
CA CYS A 95 -0.35 7.41 -2.04
C CYS A 95 -1.38 6.36 -2.43
N ALA A 96 -1.01 5.10 -2.32
CA ALA A 96 -1.95 3.99 -2.35
C ALA A 96 -2.93 4.10 -1.18
N SER A 97 -4.18 3.72 -1.39
CA SER A 97 -5.05 3.34 -0.28
C SER A 97 -4.46 2.12 0.44
N HIS A 98 -4.91 1.84 1.66
CA HIS A 98 -4.42 0.68 2.40
C HIS A 98 -4.62 -0.63 1.61
N ALA A 99 -5.75 -0.77 0.90
CA ALA A 99 -6.03 -1.93 0.08
C ALA A 99 -5.02 -2.08 -1.07
N ARG A 100 -4.78 -0.99 -1.82
CA ARG A 100 -3.79 -0.97 -2.90
C ARG A 100 -2.37 -1.21 -2.38
N ALA A 101 -2.03 -0.65 -1.24
CA ALA A 101 -0.74 -0.87 -0.59
C ALA A 101 -0.50 -2.33 -0.20
N CYS A 102 -1.54 -3.02 0.29
CA CYS A 102 -1.49 -4.45 0.58
C CYS A 102 -1.28 -5.28 -0.69
N VAL A 103 -1.99 -4.96 -1.78
CA VAL A 103 -1.81 -5.65 -3.08
C VAL A 103 -0.43 -5.40 -3.67
N ASP A 104 0.07 -4.17 -3.62
CA ASP A 104 1.42 -3.83 -4.07
C ASP A 104 2.48 -4.60 -3.27
N LEU A 105 2.33 -4.68 -1.94
CA LEU A 105 3.23 -5.42 -1.07
C LEU A 105 3.22 -6.93 -1.36
N LEU A 106 2.03 -7.51 -1.56
CA LEU A 106 1.88 -8.92 -1.96
C LEU A 106 2.58 -9.18 -3.30
N TYR A 107 2.26 -8.36 -4.32
CA TYR A 107 2.82 -8.49 -5.66
C TYR A 107 4.35 -8.36 -5.66
N GLY A 108 4.88 -7.34 -4.95
CA GLY A 108 6.31 -7.14 -4.81
C GLY A 108 7.03 -8.31 -4.15
N LYS A 109 6.45 -8.90 -3.08
CA LYS A 109 7.01 -10.09 -2.44
C LYS A 109 7.01 -11.31 -3.35
N ILE A 110 5.93 -11.53 -4.12
CA ILE A 110 5.85 -12.64 -5.08
C ILE A 110 6.96 -12.51 -6.15
N ASN A 111 7.12 -11.32 -6.73
CA ASN A 111 8.15 -11.08 -7.76
C ASN A 111 9.57 -11.26 -7.21
N ASN A 112 9.79 -10.90 -5.95
CA ASN A 112 11.08 -11.05 -5.28
C ASN A 112 11.28 -12.43 -4.64
N ASN A 113 10.37 -13.39 -4.86
CA ASN A 113 10.37 -14.71 -4.24
C ASN A 113 10.54 -14.67 -2.71
N ALA A 114 9.95 -13.65 -2.09
CA ALA A 114 10.03 -13.40 -0.65
C ALA A 114 8.88 -14.11 0.10
N PRO A 115 9.04 -14.41 1.39
CA PRO A 115 7.98 -15.01 2.20
C PRO A 115 6.70 -14.16 2.23
N LEU A 116 5.56 -14.81 2.00
CA LEU A 116 4.23 -14.15 1.98
C LEU A 116 3.55 -14.11 3.36
N ASN A 117 4.11 -14.82 4.34
CA ASN A 117 3.58 -14.94 5.71
C ASN A 117 3.60 -13.63 6.52
N SER A 118 4.20 -12.56 6.00
CA SER A 118 4.17 -11.24 6.63
C SER A 118 3.17 -10.28 5.96
N VAL A 119 2.35 -10.75 5.03
CA VAL A 119 1.21 -10.03 4.47
C VAL A 119 -0.03 -10.69 5.04
N ILE A 120 -0.45 -10.25 6.21
CA ILE A 120 -1.57 -10.85 6.96
C ILE A 120 -2.70 -9.82 7.01
N LEU A 121 -3.86 -10.18 6.45
CA LEU A 121 -5.01 -9.26 6.42
C LEU A 121 -5.53 -8.94 7.81
N GLU A 122 -5.51 -9.89 8.75
CA GLU A 122 -5.97 -9.64 10.13
C GLU A 122 -5.16 -8.55 10.83
N ASP A 123 -3.88 -8.39 10.48
CA ASP A 123 -3.01 -7.40 11.11
C ASP A 123 -3.43 -5.96 10.75
N TRP A 124 -4.02 -5.76 9.56
CA TRP A 124 -4.29 -4.42 9.01
C TRP A 124 -5.75 -4.17 8.61
N PHE A 125 -6.56 -5.21 8.42
CA PHE A 125 -7.94 -5.17 7.92
C PHE A 125 -8.84 -6.01 8.83
N SER A 126 -9.20 -5.44 9.98
CA SER A 126 -9.93 -6.14 11.05
C SER A 126 -11.37 -6.55 10.71
N THR A 127 -11.97 -5.99 9.65
CA THR A 127 -13.36 -6.25 9.27
C THR A 127 -13.47 -6.97 7.93
N LEU A 128 -14.55 -7.72 7.74
CA LEU A 128 -14.87 -8.35 6.45
C LEU A 128 -14.99 -7.30 5.32
N GLU A 129 -15.61 -6.16 5.60
CA GLU A 129 -15.73 -5.06 4.63
C GLU A 129 -14.35 -4.53 4.20
N ALA A 130 -13.44 -4.36 5.17
CA ALA A 130 -12.07 -3.97 4.90
C ALA A 130 -11.33 -5.01 4.05
N LYS A 131 -11.41 -6.30 4.37
CA LYS A 131 -10.77 -7.37 3.58
C LYS A 131 -11.28 -7.44 2.15
N LYS A 132 -12.58 -7.21 1.94
CA LYS A 132 -13.19 -7.15 0.61
C LYS A 132 -12.55 -6.10 -0.29
N THR A 133 -12.11 -4.96 0.26
CA THR A 133 -11.43 -3.93 -0.55
C THR A 133 -10.12 -4.44 -1.17
N VAL A 134 -9.35 -5.27 -0.45
CA VAL A 134 -8.15 -5.93 -0.98
C VAL A 134 -8.52 -6.95 -2.04
N TYR A 135 -9.51 -7.80 -1.75
CA TYR A 135 -9.94 -8.86 -2.67
C TYR A 135 -10.51 -8.30 -3.98
N ASN A 136 -11.25 -7.19 -3.94
CA ASN A 136 -11.73 -6.52 -5.15
C ASN A 136 -10.58 -6.12 -6.10
N LEU A 137 -9.47 -5.62 -5.55
CA LEU A 137 -8.28 -5.31 -6.35
C LEU A 137 -7.59 -6.57 -6.86
N ILE A 138 -7.49 -7.61 -6.03
CA ILE A 138 -6.94 -8.91 -6.44
C ILE A 138 -7.76 -9.49 -7.60
N ASP A 139 -9.09 -9.47 -7.54
CA ASP A 139 -9.95 -10.04 -8.58
C ASP A 139 -9.80 -9.33 -9.93
N ILE A 140 -9.43 -8.04 -9.92
CA ILE A 140 -9.10 -7.29 -11.14
C ILE A 140 -7.70 -7.63 -11.66
N LEU A 141 -6.71 -7.76 -10.76
CA LEU A 141 -5.32 -8.06 -11.11
C LEU A 141 -5.13 -9.52 -11.55
N TYR A 142 -5.78 -10.46 -10.87
CA TYR A 142 -5.62 -11.90 -10.98
C TYR A 142 -5.72 -12.45 -12.42
N PRO A 143 -6.73 -12.12 -13.23
CA PRO A 143 -6.83 -12.63 -14.60
C PRO A 143 -5.78 -12.04 -15.55
N LYS A 144 -5.07 -10.96 -15.15
CA LYS A 144 -4.10 -10.24 -16.00
C LYS A 144 -2.65 -10.65 -15.74
N VAL A 145 -2.37 -11.32 -14.62
CA VAL A 145 -1.03 -11.79 -14.26
C VAL A 145 -0.79 -13.22 -14.76
N ASN A 146 0.48 -13.63 -14.81
CA ASN A 146 0.85 -14.99 -15.23
C ASN A 146 0.46 -16.07 -14.19
N SER A 147 0.49 -17.33 -14.62
CA SER A 147 0.10 -18.49 -13.80
C SER A 147 0.94 -18.68 -12.52
N TYR A 148 2.23 -18.29 -12.55
CA TYR A 148 3.07 -18.33 -11.36
C TYR A 148 2.54 -17.38 -10.28
N ILE A 149 2.26 -16.13 -10.64
CA ILE A 149 1.71 -15.14 -9.71
C ILE A 149 0.33 -15.55 -9.22
N GLN A 150 -0.53 -16.07 -10.10
CA GLN A 150 -1.84 -16.63 -9.72
C GLN A 150 -1.70 -17.72 -8.65
N SER A 151 -0.81 -18.69 -8.85
CA SER A 151 -0.58 -19.77 -7.89
C SER A 151 -0.13 -19.26 -6.52
N LYS A 152 0.67 -18.19 -6.49
CA LYS A 152 1.16 -17.57 -5.25
C LYS A 152 0.09 -16.75 -4.55
N ILE A 153 -0.79 -16.09 -5.31
CA ILE A 153 -1.99 -15.44 -4.76
C ILE A 153 -2.91 -16.50 -4.13
N ASP A 154 -3.13 -17.64 -4.78
CA ASP A 154 -3.98 -18.72 -4.24
C ASP A 154 -3.40 -19.31 -2.95
N GLU A 155 -2.08 -19.50 -2.89
CA GLU A 155 -1.38 -19.90 -1.66
C GLU A 155 -1.59 -18.88 -0.54
N TRP A 156 -1.45 -17.60 -0.84
CA TRP A 156 -1.66 -16.52 0.12
C TRP A 156 -3.12 -16.44 0.61
N LYS A 157 -4.11 -16.63 -0.28
CA LYS A 157 -5.54 -16.62 0.05
C LYS A 157 -5.92 -17.69 1.07
N LYS A 158 -5.22 -18.83 1.12
CA LYS A 158 -5.47 -19.90 2.12
C LYS A 158 -5.22 -19.43 3.55
N ASN A 159 -4.26 -18.53 3.74
CA ASN A 159 -3.90 -17.98 5.05
C ASN A 159 -4.57 -16.62 5.33
N ASN A 160 -5.30 -16.06 4.36
CA ASN A 160 -5.90 -14.72 4.42
C ASN A 160 -7.36 -14.71 3.95
N PRO A 161 -8.24 -15.57 4.49
CA PRO A 161 -9.58 -15.75 3.93
C PRO A 161 -10.44 -14.48 4.03
N CYS A 162 -11.17 -14.17 2.95
CA CYS A 162 -12.15 -13.07 2.87
C CYS A 162 -13.59 -13.52 3.19
N ALA A 163 -13.77 -14.73 3.70
CA ALA A 163 -15.03 -15.22 4.26
C ALA A 163 -14.68 -16.15 5.43
N LEU A 164 -15.54 -16.23 6.44
CA LEU A 164 -15.41 -17.26 7.46
C LEU A 164 -15.56 -18.62 6.76
N ILE A 165 -14.54 -19.47 6.91
CA ILE A 165 -14.54 -20.86 6.43
C ILE A 165 -15.50 -21.68 7.31
#